data_AF-A0A9E5J2T5-F1
#
_entry.id   AF-A0A9E5J2T5-F1
#
_cell.length_a   1.000
_cell.length_b   1.000
_cell.length_c   1.000
_cell.angle_alpha   90.00
_cell.angle_beta   90.00
_cell.angle_gamma   90.00
#
_symmetry.space_group_name_H-M   'P 1'
#
loop_
_entity.id
_entity.type
_entity.pdbx_description
1 polymer ?
#
loop_
_entity_poly.entity_id
_entity_poly.type
_entity_poly.pdbx_seq_one_letter_code
_entity_poly.pdbx_strand_id
1 'polypeptide(L)'
;MSDITTAPDEVVTNALLRQVDLSAFGATGSLALITLDNGHDHTRPNTFGVQSLNSLNDAITAAESSDAVAIAIIGKPFIFAAGADLSGISYVA
;
A
#
# COMPACT_ATOMS: atom_id res chain seq x y z
N MET A 1 -0.83 17.31 -19.44
CA MET A 1 -0.75 16.09 -18.61
C MET A 1 0.40 15.28 -19.19
N SER A 2 1.58 15.31 -18.57
CA SER A 2 2.68 14.44 -19.00
C SER A 2 2.28 13.00 -18.69
N ASP A 3 2.28 12.13 -19.70
CA ASP A 3 2.13 10.68 -19.49
C ASP A 3 3.18 10.26 -18.47
N ILE A 4 2.74 9.87 -17.28
CA ILE A 4 3.63 9.29 -16.28
C ILE A 4 4.03 7.93 -16.86
N THR A 5 5.22 7.88 -17.46
CA THR A 5 5.82 6.69 -18.03
C THR A 5 5.92 5.62 -16.96
N THR A 6 5.04 4.62 -17.02
CA THR A 6 5.13 3.43 -16.17
C THR A 6 6.37 2.64 -16.56
N ALA A 7 7.18 2.27 -15.56
CA ALA A 7 8.26 1.33 -15.80
C ALA A 7 7.64 -0.04 -16.13
N PRO A 8 8.04 -0.70 -17.23
CA PRO A 8 7.45 -1.97 -17.64
C PRO A 8 7.64 -3.09 -16.60
N ASP A 9 8.64 -2.95 -15.72
CA ASP A 9 9.03 -3.95 -14.72
C ASP A 9 8.75 -3.51 -13.27
N GLU A 10 7.83 -2.57 -13.05
CA GLU A 10 7.44 -2.17 -11.68
C GLU A 10 6.97 -3.41 -10.89
N VAL A 11 7.56 -3.62 -9.71
CA VAL A 11 7.06 -4.61 -8.76
C VAL A 11 5.90 -3.96 -8.00
N VAL A 12 4.68 -4.21 -8.48
CA VAL A 12 3.48 -3.55 -7.97
C VAL A 12 3.16 -4.02 -6.55
N THR A 13 3.22 -3.09 -5.58
CA THR A 13 2.74 -3.30 -4.22
C THR A 13 1.26 -2.93 -4.15
N ASN A 14 0.40 -3.90 -3.86
CA ASN A 14 -1.03 -3.67 -3.67
C ASN A 14 -1.29 -3.20 -2.23
N ALA A 15 -2.18 -2.22 -2.06
CA ALA A 15 -2.65 -1.76 -0.76
C ALA A 15 -4.03 -2.35 -0.46
N LEU A 16 -4.05 -3.44 0.32
CA LEU A 16 -5.26 -4.22 0.61
C LEU A 16 -5.97 -3.70 1.85
N LEU A 17 -7.10 -3.01 1.67
CA LEU A 17 -7.91 -2.49 2.77
C LEU A 17 -8.82 -3.58 3.38
N ARG A 18 -8.82 -3.67 4.71
CA ARG A 18 -9.75 -4.50 5.49
C ARG A 18 -10.19 -3.77 6.76
N GLN A 19 -11.47 -3.85 7.10
CA GLN A 19 -11.98 -3.36 8.39
C GLN A 19 -11.70 -4.37 9.50
N VAL A 20 -11.23 -3.89 10.65
CA VAL A 20 -10.97 -4.68 11.86
C VAL A 20 -11.85 -4.14 12.98
N ASP A 21 -12.73 -4.98 13.52
CA ASP A 21 -13.51 -4.61 14.70
C ASP A 21 -12.59 -4.49 15.92
N LEU A 22 -12.62 -3.33 16.58
CA LEU A 22 -11.82 -3.06 17.77
C LEU A 22 -12.42 -3.61 19.06
N SER A 23 -13.67 -4.11 19.02
CA SER A 23 -14.35 -4.69 20.18
C SER A 23 -13.59 -5.88 20.76
N ALA A 24 -12.95 -6.69 19.89
CA ALA A 24 -12.08 -7.80 20.26
C ALA A 24 -10.84 -7.36 21.08
N PHE A 25 -10.50 -6.07 21.04
CA PHE A 25 -9.37 -5.46 21.75
C PHE A 25 -9.81 -4.52 22.87
N GLY A 26 -11.10 -4.51 23.24
CA GLY A 26 -11.63 -3.66 24.32
C GLY A 26 -11.84 -2.19 23.95
N ALA A 27 -11.86 -1.86 22.66
CA ALA A 27 -12.15 -0.51 22.16
C ALA A 27 -13.40 -0.50 21.27
N THR A 28 -13.97 0.69 21.04
CA THR A 28 -15.18 0.87 20.22
C THR A 28 -14.82 1.36 18.82
N GLY A 29 -15.56 0.91 17.80
CA GLY A 29 -15.37 1.31 16.41
C GLY A 29 -14.56 0.30 15.60
N SER A 30 -14.24 0.64 14.35
CA SER A 30 -13.39 -0.18 13.48
C SER A 30 -12.08 0.52 13.14
N LEU A 31 -11.06 -0.29 12.86
CA LEU A 31 -9.79 0.13 12.28
C LEU A 31 -9.78 -0.24 10.79
N ALA A 32 -9.53 0.74 9.93
CA ALA A 32 -9.21 0.50 8.53
C ALA A 32 -7.74 0.05 8.43
N LEU A 33 -7.51 -1.26 8.27
CA LEU A 33 -6.18 -1.83 8.14
C LEU A 33 -5.82 -2.03 6.67
N ILE A 34 -4.81 -1.30 6.21
CA ILE A 34 -4.22 -1.44 4.88
C ILE A 34 -2.99 -2.34 4.98
N THR A 35 -2.97 -3.42 4.20
CA THR A 35 -1.80 -4.31 4.08
C THR A 35 -1.11 -4.08 2.74
N LEU A 36 0.17 -3.71 2.78
CA LEU A 36 1.03 -3.59 1.60
C LEU A 36 1.58 -4.96 1.23
N ASP A 37 1.27 -5.44 0.03
CA ASP A 37 1.74 -6.73 -0.46
C ASP A 37 1.97 -6.73 -1.98
N ASN A 38 3.19 -7.05 -2.39
CA ASN A 38 3.56 -7.23 -3.79
C ASN A 38 3.38 -8.68 -4.30
N GLY A 39 2.92 -9.61 -3.44
CA GLY A 39 2.69 -11.01 -3.78
C GLY A 39 3.95 -11.86 -3.95
N HIS A 40 5.14 -11.29 -3.70
CA HIS A 40 6.42 -12.00 -3.78
C HIS A 40 6.94 -12.42 -2.39
N ASP A 41 7.95 -13.28 -2.37
CA ASP A 41 8.59 -13.72 -1.12
C ASP A 41 9.42 -12.60 -0.44
N HIS A 42 10.09 -12.96 0.66
CA HIS A 42 10.87 -12.03 1.48
C HIS A 42 12.15 -11.49 0.83
N THR A 43 12.55 -12.01 -0.35
CA THR A 43 13.72 -11.52 -1.08
C THR A 43 13.36 -10.39 -2.05
N ARG A 44 12.07 -10.17 -2.31
CA ARG A 44 11.55 -9.09 -3.16
C ARG A 44 10.67 -8.15 -2.32
N PRO A 45 11.21 -7.03 -1.84
CA PRO A 45 10.50 -6.17 -0.91
C PRO A 45 9.36 -5.40 -1.60
N ASN A 46 8.41 -4.93 -0.80
CA ASN A 46 7.44 -3.93 -1.26
C ASN A 46 8.20 -2.65 -1.62
N THR A 47 8.03 -2.18 -2.84
CA THR A 47 8.56 -0.91 -3.36
C THR A 47 7.43 -0.10 -3.96
N PHE A 48 7.66 1.21 -4.10
CA PHE A 48 6.66 2.13 -4.61
C PHE A 48 7.07 2.72 -5.96
N GLY A 49 6.56 2.14 -7.03
CA GLY A 49 6.44 2.80 -8.33
C GLY A 49 5.08 3.48 -8.47
N VAL A 50 4.77 3.92 -9.69
CA VAL A 50 3.56 4.72 -9.98
C VAL A 50 2.29 3.92 -9.69
N GLN A 51 2.24 2.65 -10.10
CA GLN A 51 1.06 1.81 -9.89
C GLN A 51 0.85 1.50 -8.40
N SER A 52 1.95 1.26 -7.69
CA SER A 52 1.94 1.02 -6.24
C SER A 52 1.46 2.25 -5.46
N LEU A 53 1.89 3.45 -5.85
CA LEU A 53 1.43 4.70 -5.24
C LEU A 53 -0.06 4.97 -5.55
N ASN A 54 -0.51 4.68 -6.77
CA ASN A 54 -1.93 4.76 -7.10
C ASN A 54 -2.76 3.79 -6.25
N SER A 55 -2.31 2.54 -6.11
CA SER A 55 -2.97 1.55 -5.25
C SER A 55 -3.06 2.03 -3.80
N LEU A 56 -1.98 2.59 -3.26
CA LEU A 56 -1.97 3.15 -1.91
C LEU A 56 -2.89 4.36 -1.76
N ASN A 57 -2.91 5.28 -2.74
CA ASN A 57 -3.80 6.43 -2.75
C ASN A 57 -5.27 6.00 -2.72
N ASP A 58 -5.64 5.02 -3.54
CA ASP A 58 -7.01 4.51 -3.61
C ASP A 58 -7.44 3.86 -2.29
N ALA A 59 -6.54 3.09 -1.66
CA ALA A 59 -6.79 2.48 -0.36
C ALA A 59 -6.93 3.51 0.77
N ILE A 60 -6.09 4.55 0.79
CA ILE A 60 -6.20 5.65 1.77
C ILE A 60 -7.49 6.42 1.56
N THR A 61 -7.83 6.76 0.31
CA THR A 61 -9.09 7.44 -0.03
C THR A 61 -10.31 6.65 0.44
N ALA A 62 -10.30 5.33 0.22
CA ALA A 62 -11.36 4.45 0.69
C ALA A 62 -11.41 4.35 2.23
N ALA A 63 -10.25 4.33 2.90
CA ALA A 63 -10.16 4.30 4.35
C ALA A 63 -10.67 5.61 4.99
N GLU A 64 -10.29 6.77 4.45
CA GLU A 64 -10.75 8.10 4.88
C GLU A 64 -12.26 8.29 4.67
N SER A 65 -12.84 7.62 3.68
CA SER A 65 -14.28 7.66 3.40
C SER A 65 -15.10 6.68 4.27
N SER A 66 -14.46 5.92 5.16
CA SER A 66 -15.12 4.92 6.00
C SER A 66 -15.45 5.44 7.40
N ASP A 67 -16.32 4.73 8.14
CA ASP A 67 -16.64 5.02 9.54
C ASP A 67 -15.54 4.57 10.53
N ALA A 68 -14.36 4.17 10.03
CA ALA A 68 -13.26 3.73 10.86
C ALA A 68 -12.75 4.87 11.75
N VAL A 69 -12.50 4.55 13.02
CA VAL A 69 -11.98 5.52 14.00
C VAL A 69 -10.47 5.71 13.92
N ALA A 70 -9.80 4.86 13.13
CA ALA A 70 -8.37 4.90 12.87
C ALA A 70 -8.04 4.23 11.53
N ILE A 71 -6.89 4.61 10.97
CA ILE A 71 -6.27 3.96 9.81
C ILE A 71 -4.91 3.42 10.24
N ALA A 72 -4.62 2.17 9.93
CA ALA A 72 -3.30 1.56 10.11
C ALA A 72 -2.79 1.02 8.79
N ILE A 73 -1.48 1.14 8.57
CA ILE A 73 -0.80 0.59 7.40
C ILE A 73 0.27 -0.36 7.91
N ILE A 74 0.26 -1.58 7.39
CA ILE A 74 1.25 -2.63 7.65
C ILE A 74 1.76 -3.17 6.32
N GLY A 75 2.85 -3.93 6.35
CA GLY A 75 3.27 -4.71 5.20
C GLY A 75 3.03 -6.20 5.38
N LYS A 76 3.37 -6.94 4.32
CA LYS A 76 3.47 -8.40 4.35
C LYS A 76 4.45 -8.86 5.44
N PRO A 77 4.42 -10.15 5.85
CA PRO A 77 5.38 -10.67 6.81
C PRO A 77 6.83 -10.27 6.44
N PHE A 78 7.61 -9.90 7.45
CA PHE A 78 9.01 -9.43 7.37
C PHE A 78 9.24 -8.04 6.77
N ILE A 79 8.38 -7.54 5.89
CA ILE A 79 8.68 -6.35 5.08
C ILE A 79 7.50 -5.38 5.09
N PHE A 80 7.72 -4.20 5.67
CA PHE A 80 6.81 -3.06 5.52
C PHE A 80 6.88 -2.50 4.10
N ALA A 81 7.97 -1.77 3.80
CA ALA A 81 8.31 -1.23 2.50
C ALA A 81 9.80 -0.84 2.45
N ALA A 82 10.41 -0.90 1.27
CA ALA A 82 11.80 -0.49 1.01
C ALA A 82 11.93 0.91 0.37
N GLY A 83 10.81 1.63 0.18
CA GLY A 83 10.79 2.95 -0.44
C GLY A 83 10.51 2.90 -1.93
N ALA A 84 11.10 3.83 -2.69
CA ALA A 84 10.85 3.97 -4.13
C ALA A 84 11.25 2.73 -4.93
N ASP A 85 10.51 2.45 -6.00
CA ASP A 85 10.91 1.45 -6.99
C ASP A 85 11.99 2.03 -7.92
N LEU A 86 13.21 1.48 -7.82
CA LEU A 86 14.37 1.93 -8.60
C LEU A 86 14.36 1.41 -10.05
N SER A 87 13.49 0.48 -10.43
CA SER A 87 13.30 0.07 -11.83
C SER A 87 12.87 1.24 -12.71
N GLY A 88 12.20 2.24 -12.12
CA GLY A 88 11.74 3.45 -12.79
C GLY A 88 12.79 4.54 -12.96
N ILE A 89 13.96 4.46 -12.31
CA ILE A 89 14.89 5.60 -12.24
C ILE A 89 15.41 6.04 -13.61
N SER A 90 15.58 5.11 -14.54
CA SER A 90 15.99 5.37 -15.92
C SER A 90 14.91 6.02 -16.80
N TYR A 91 13.68 6.13 -16.29
CA TYR A 91 12.52 6.71 -16.98
C TYR A 91 12.08 8.06 -16.39
N VAL A 92 12.76 8.54 -15.34
CA VAL A 92 12.59 9.87 -14.78
C VAL A 92 13.57 10.81 -15.48
N ALA A 93 13.05 11.67 -16.37
CA ALA A 93 13.82 12.68 -17.10
C ALA A 93 13.99 13.97 -16.28
#